data_AF-A0A147HT68-F1
#
_entry.id   AF-A0A147HT68-F1
#
_cell.length_a   1.000
_cell.length_b   1.000
_cell.length_c   1.000
_cell.angle_alpha   90.00
_cell.angle_beta   90.00
_cell.angle_gamma   90.00
#
_symmetry.space_group_name_H-M   'P 1'
#
loop_
_entity.id
_entity.type
_entity.pdbx_description
1 polymer ?
#
loop_
_entity_poly.entity_id
_entity_poly.type
_entity_poly.pdbx_seq_one_letter_code
_entity_poly.pdbx_strand_id
1 'polypeptide(L)'
;MRRQQPSAGRRKKRFENREPTLAEIEEATLYSAYLVEKLGEQYAPVMDRLVIELEEARKRGGSPTERAKRILDEAEADGRLAAVNITRKR
;
A
#
# COMPACT_ATOMS: atom_id res chain seq x y z
N MET A 1 -0.80 53.54 -9.63
CA MET A 1 0.16 52.42 -9.54
C MET A 1 -0.57 51.18 -9.04
N ARG A 2 -0.85 50.19 -9.90
CA ARG A 2 -1.63 48.99 -9.59
C ARG A 2 -0.66 47.82 -9.41
N ARG A 3 -0.46 47.34 -8.17
CA ARG A 3 0.38 46.18 -7.87
C ARG A 3 -0.27 44.94 -8.50
N GLN A 4 0.34 44.41 -9.55
CA GLN A 4 0.02 43.07 -10.04
C GLN A 4 0.44 42.07 -8.96
N GLN A 5 -0.53 41.41 -8.34
CA GLN A 5 -0.24 40.23 -7.55
C GLN A 5 0.24 39.14 -8.52
N PRO A 6 1.40 38.49 -8.29
CA PRO A 6 1.73 37.32 -9.07
C PRO A 6 0.67 36.27 -8.73
N SER A 7 -0.08 35.87 -9.76
CA SER A 7 -1.00 34.75 -9.69
C SER A 7 -0.20 33.56 -9.19
N ALA A 8 -0.35 33.23 -7.90
CA ALA A 8 0.08 31.97 -7.37
C ALA A 8 -0.67 30.92 -8.18
N GLY A 9 0.02 30.40 -9.20
CA GLY A 9 -0.42 29.34 -10.06
C GLY A 9 -0.76 28.19 -9.15
N ARG A 10 -2.04 28.14 -8.78
CA ARG A 10 -2.66 27.11 -8.00
C ARG A 10 -2.26 25.82 -8.70
N ARG A 11 -1.30 25.08 -8.13
CA ARG A 11 -1.00 23.69 -8.49
C ARG A 11 -2.22 22.83 -8.11
N LYS A 12 -3.38 23.16 -8.69
CA LYS A 12 -4.62 22.39 -8.70
C LYS A 12 -4.65 21.70 -10.05
N LYS A 13 -3.79 20.70 -10.23
CA LYS A 13 -3.82 19.76 -11.37
C LYS A 13 -2.81 18.67 -11.07
N ARG A 14 -3.25 17.57 -10.43
CA ARG A 14 -2.64 16.23 -10.52
C ARG A 14 -3.26 15.13 -9.65
N PHE A 15 -4.33 15.39 -8.90
CA PHE A 15 -5.23 14.32 -8.48
C PHE A 15 -6.25 14.10 -9.60
N GLU A 16 -5.76 13.69 -10.78
CA GLU A 16 -6.62 12.97 -11.71
C GLU A 16 -7.17 11.75 -10.97
N ASN A 17 -8.42 11.37 -11.25
CA ASN A 17 -9.14 10.23 -10.68
C ASN A 17 -8.47 8.87 -10.98
N ARG A 18 -7.16 8.73 -10.73
CA ARG A 18 -6.43 7.47 -10.78
C ARG A 18 -6.46 6.87 -9.38
N GLU A 19 -6.62 5.55 -9.33
CA GLU A 19 -6.44 4.83 -8.09
C GLU A 19 -5.01 5.04 -7.57
N PRO A 20 -4.82 5.22 -6.26
CA PRO A 20 -3.49 5.30 -5.66
C PRO A 20 -2.69 4.04 -5.98
N THR A 21 -1.42 4.20 -6.32
CA THR A 21 -0.50 3.07 -6.50
C THR A 21 -0.21 2.40 -5.16
N LEU A 22 0.21 1.13 -5.18
CA LEU A 22 0.61 0.41 -3.97
C LEU A 22 1.66 1.17 -3.15
N ALA A 23 2.68 1.71 -3.84
CA ALA A 23 3.75 2.48 -3.19
C ALA A 23 3.24 3.76 -2.51
N GLU A 24 2.27 4.45 -3.12
CA GLU A 24 1.67 5.64 -2.50
C GLU A 24 0.87 5.30 -1.25
N ILE A 25 0.17 4.16 -1.25
CA ILE A 25 -0.56 3.68 -0.06
C ILE A 25 0.43 3.24 1.04
N GLU A 26 1.54 2.58 0.67
CA GLU A 26 2.61 2.23 1.60
C GLU A 26 3.24 3.47 2.26
N GLU A 27 3.58 4.49 1.47
CA GLU A 27 4.15 5.74 1.98
C GLU A 27 3.17 6.47 2.91
N ALA A 28 1.89 6.57 2.51
CA ALA A 28 0.85 7.17 3.33
C ALA A 28 0.66 6.42 4.67
N THR A 29 0.69 5.08 4.63
CA THR A 29 0.58 4.23 5.83
C THR A 29 1.75 4.53 6.78
N LEU A 30 2.98 4.56 6.26
CA LEU A 30 4.17 4.85 7.06
C LEU A 30 4.12 6.25 7.69
N TYR A 31 3.66 7.25 6.94
CA TYR A 31 3.48 8.60 7.47
C TYR A 31 2.41 8.65 8.57
N SER A 32 1.28 7.97 8.38
CA SER A 32 0.22 7.91 9.40
C SER A 32 0.68 7.24 10.70
N ALA A 33 1.49 6.18 10.61
CA ALA A 33 2.08 5.53 11.77
C ALA A 33 3.03 6.47 12.53
N TYR A 34 3.84 7.27 11.82
CA TYR A 34 4.66 8.31 12.43
C TYR A 34 3.81 9.36 13.16
N LEU A 35 2.68 9.79 12.59
CA LEU A 35 1.78 10.74 13.26
C LEU A 35 1.18 10.16 14.54
N VAL A 36 0.75 8.88 14.52
CA VAL A 36 0.25 8.22 15.73
C VAL A 36 1.33 8.16 16.81
N GLU A 37 2.55 7.75 16.44
CA GLU A 37 3.67 7.61 17.38
C GLU A 37 4.15 8.94 17.95
N LYS A 38 4.16 10.02 17.16
CA LYS A 38 4.67 11.34 17.60
C LYS A 38 3.60 12.31 18.11
N LEU A 39 2.38 12.24 17.60
CA LEU A 39 1.33 13.23 17.84
C LEU A 39 0.07 12.63 18.48
N GLY A 40 0.06 11.31 18.72
CA GLY A 40 -0.93 10.61 19.53
C GLY A 40 -2.07 9.95 18.75
N GLU A 41 -2.93 9.28 19.51
CA GLU A 41 -3.97 8.36 19.02
C GLU A 41 -5.07 9.02 18.16
N GLN A 42 -5.16 10.36 18.14
CA GLN A 42 -6.11 11.08 17.28
C GLN A 42 -5.94 10.77 15.78
N TYR A 43 -4.75 10.28 15.37
CA TYR A 43 -4.46 9.87 13.99
C TYR A 43 -4.71 8.37 13.74
N ALA A 44 -5.00 7.58 14.78
CA ALA A 44 -5.18 6.13 14.66
C ALA A 44 -6.28 5.74 13.65
N PRO A 45 -7.45 6.41 13.59
CA PRO A 45 -8.48 6.05 12.61
C PRO A 45 -8.01 6.19 11.15
N VAL A 46 -7.11 7.13 10.88
CA VAL A 46 -6.53 7.32 9.53
C VAL A 46 -5.53 6.21 9.23
N MET A 47 -4.68 5.88 10.19
CA MET A 47 -3.72 4.78 10.08
C MET A 47 -4.41 3.44 9.86
N ASP A 48 -5.42 3.12 10.68
CA ASP A 48 -6.15 1.85 10.61
C ASP A 48 -6.80 1.66 9.23
N ARG A 49 -7.40 2.73 8.69
CA ARG A 49 -7.97 2.70 7.34
C ARG A 49 -6.89 2.43 6.28
N LEU A 50 -5.74 3.08 6.37
CA LEU A 50 -4.65 2.92 5.40
C LEU A 50 -4.03 1.52 5.45
N VAL A 51 -3.96 0.91 6.63
CA VAL A 51 -3.53 -0.49 6.78
C VAL A 51 -4.45 -1.44 6.00
N ILE A 52 -5.77 -1.25 6.11
CA ILE A 52 -6.75 -2.07 5.36
C ILE A 52 -6.59 -1.84 3.86
N GLU A 53 -6.52 -0.58 3.42
CA GLU A 53 -6.36 -0.24 2.00
C GLU A 53 -5.05 -0.80 1.43
N LEU A 54 -3.97 -0.82 2.21
CA LEU A 54 -2.69 -1.39 1.83
C LEU A 54 -2.79 -2.91 1.61
N GLU A 55 -3.45 -3.63 2.51
CA GLU A 55 -3.67 -5.06 2.36
C GLU A 55 -4.49 -5.38 1.10
N GLU A 56 -5.55 -4.61 0.84
CA GLU A 56 -6.36 -4.75 -0.36
C GLU A 56 -5.57 -4.42 -1.63
N ALA A 57 -4.75 -3.36 -1.61
CA ALA A 57 -3.89 -2.99 -2.73
C ALA A 57 -2.85 -4.09 -3.01
N ARG A 58 -2.26 -4.69 -1.96
CA ARG A 58 -1.34 -5.84 -2.11
C ARG A 58 -2.04 -7.05 -2.71
N LYS A 59 -3.31 -7.30 -2.37
CA LYS A 59 -4.12 -8.38 -2.97
C LYS A 59 -4.38 -8.12 -4.46
N ARG A 60 -4.64 -6.86 -4.84
CA ARG A 60 -4.92 -6.44 -6.23
C ARG A 60 -3.66 -6.34 -7.12
N GLY A 61 -2.54 -5.87 -6.58
CA GLY A 61 -1.45 -5.24 -7.35
C GLY A 61 -0.08 -5.89 -7.27
N GLY A 62 0.03 -7.22 -7.15
CA GLY A 62 1.32 -7.91 -7.29
C GLY A 62 1.58 -8.38 -8.73
N SER A 63 2.82 -8.27 -9.21
CA SER A 63 3.24 -9.00 -10.41
C SER A 63 2.85 -10.48 -10.28
N PRO A 64 2.55 -11.21 -11.38
CA PRO A 64 2.25 -12.64 -11.29
C PRO A 64 3.29 -13.41 -10.47
N THR A 65 4.56 -12.99 -10.56
CA THR A 65 5.69 -13.53 -9.80
C THR A 65 5.59 -13.25 -8.30
N GLU A 66 5.27 -12.02 -7.88
CA GLU A 66 5.09 -11.69 -6.46
C GLU A 66 3.83 -12.35 -5.88
N ARG A 67 2.77 -12.49 -6.67
CA ARG A 67 1.58 -13.26 -6.29
C ARG A 67 1.93 -14.74 -6.11
N ALA A 68 2.66 -15.34 -7.04
CA ALA A 68 3.12 -16.72 -6.93
C ALA A 68 4.04 -16.92 -5.72
N LYS A 69 4.99 -15.99 -5.49
CA LYS A 69 5.87 -16.03 -4.31
C LYS A 69 5.06 -16.01 -3.02
N ARG A 70 4.07 -15.12 -2.90
CA ARG A 70 3.21 -15.03 -1.70
C ARG A 70 2.41 -16.32 -1.45
N ILE A 71 1.84 -16.90 -2.50
CA ILE A 71 1.10 -18.17 -2.42
C ILE A 71 2.04 -19.31 -1.98
N LEU A 72 3.29 -19.32 -2.46
CA LEU A 72 4.29 -20.29 -2.03
C LEU A 72 4.69 -20.07 -0.57
N ASP A 73 5.01 -18.83 -0.17
CA ASP A 73 5.38 -18.51 1.21
C ASP A 73 4.25 -18.87 2.20
N GLU A 74 2.98 -18.62 1.86
CA GLU A 74 1.80 -19.04 2.64
C GLU A 74 1.66 -20.57 2.70
N ALA A 75 1.87 -21.26 1.57
CA ALA A 75 1.85 -22.72 1.53
C ALA A 75 3.01 -23.36 2.32
N GLU A 76 4.13 -22.66 2.48
CA GLU A 76 5.28 -23.08 3.29
C GLU A 76 4.96 -22.95 4.78
N ALA A 77 4.43 -21.78 5.17
CA ALA A 77 3.99 -21.52 6.53
C ALA A 77 2.91 -22.52 7.01
N ASP A 78 2.00 -22.92 6.11
CA ASP A 78 0.96 -23.92 6.38
C ASP A 78 1.43 -25.38 6.22
N GLY A 79 2.70 -25.62 5.89
CA GLY A 79 3.29 -26.96 5.69
C GLY A 79 2.79 -27.71 4.43
N ARG A 80 2.00 -27.05 3.57
CA ARG A 80 1.41 -27.65 2.35
C ARG A 80 2.42 -27.82 1.22
N LEU A 81 3.50 -27.03 1.20
CA LEU A 81 4.55 -27.13 0.17
C LEU A 81 5.27 -28.49 0.19
N ALA A 82 5.43 -29.10 1.36
CA ALA A 82 6.00 -30.45 1.48
C ALA A 82 5.14 -31.50 0.76
N ALA A 83 3.81 -31.34 0.73
CA ALA A 83 2.89 -32.26 0.05
C ALA A 83 3.00 -32.21 -1.48
N VAL A 84 3.35 -31.03 -2.04
CA VAL A 84 3.51 -30.84 -3.50
C VAL A 84 4.81 -31.47 -4.02
N ASN A 85 5.86 -31.53 -3.20
CA ASN A 85 7.13 -32.14 -3.59
C ASN A 85 7.09 -33.69 -3.60
N ILE A 86 6.14 -34.30 -2.89
CA ILE A 86 6.02 -35.77 -2.81
C ILE A 86 5.38 -36.36 -4.08
N THR A 87 4.55 -35.59 -4.80
CA THR A 87 3.85 -36.06 -6.01
C THR A 87 4.68 -36.02 -7.30
N ARG A 88 5.92 -35.51 -7.29
CA ARG A 88 6.84 -35.51 -8.45
C ARG A 88 7.78 -36.71 -8.55
N LYS A 89 7.69 -37.68 -7.63
CA LYS A 89 8.39 -38.97 -7.76
C LYS A 89 7.40 -40.06 -8.18
N ARG A 90 7.22 -40.24 -9.49
CA ARG A 90 6.91 -41.55 -10.09
C ARG A 90 7.39 -41.59 -11.54
#